data_AF-A0A7C1J752-F1
#
_entry.id   AF-A0A7C1J752-F1
#
_cell.length_a   1.000
_cell.length_b   1.000
_cell.length_c   1.000
_cell.angle_alpha   90.00
_cell.angle_beta   90.00
_cell.angle_gamma   90.00
#
_symmetry.space_group_name_H-M   'P 1'
#
loop_
_entity.id
_entity.type
_entity.pdbx_description
1 polymer ?
#
loop_
_entity_poly.entity_id
_entity_poly.type
_entity_poly.pdbx_seq_one_letter_code
_entity_poly.pdbx_strand_id
1 'polypeptide(L)'
;MQQGQPRRSSNTWKIVIAAIVGATLVAICAIVAVTSISPGGATPTAVAGVQATATAGGTPVATPQPETPTPPGAAEVCTVGQRCERGGIALTVNEVSTSNRTDGFGRTAEPGRTFLVLNVTIENVSRDEAPYNPFYFRVRAQTGEEFPSLVGEAPSPSLVSGTLARGERVRGNVAFEISEGQRD
;
A
#
# COMPACT_ATOMS: atom_id res chain seq x y z
N MET A 1 -25.91 45.96 17.36
CA MET A 1 -24.60 45.60 17.95
C MET A 1 -24.32 44.16 17.58
N GLN A 2 -23.45 43.94 16.57
CA GLN A 2 -23.21 42.66 15.91
C GLN A 2 -22.17 41.87 16.71
N GLN A 3 -22.48 40.62 17.08
CA GLN A 3 -21.55 39.74 17.80
C GLN A 3 -20.42 39.31 16.85
N GLY A 4 -19.18 39.50 17.29
CA GLY A 4 -17.98 39.12 16.55
C GLY A 4 -17.83 37.61 16.47
N GLN A 5 -17.76 37.08 15.25
CA GLN A 5 -17.33 35.70 15.00
C GLN A 5 -15.84 35.54 15.37
N PRO A 6 -15.43 34.43 16.02
CA PRO A 6 -14.02 34.15 16.23
C PRO A 6 -13.38 33.84 14.88
N ARG A 7 -12.29 34.56 14.57
CA ARG A 7 -11.45 34.32 13.40
C ARG A 7 -10.92 32.89 13.46
N ARG A 8 -11.30 32.04 12.49
CA ARG A 8 -10.62 30.77 12.21
C ARG A 8 -9.15 31.10 11.95
N SER A 9 -8.27 30.78 12.89
CA SER A 9 -6.82 30.83 12.68
C SER A 9 -6.48 29.74 11.66
N SER A 10 -6.05 30.16 10.47
CA SER A 10 -5.42 29.26 9.51
C SER A 10 -4.04 28.88 10.04
N ASN A 11 -3.98 27.85 10.86
CA ASN A 11 -2.71 27.23 11.24
C ASN A 11 -2.33 26.27 10.13
N THR A 12 -1.34 26.67 9.33
CA THR A 12 -0.78 25.90 8.22
C THR A 12 -0.08 24.66 8.76
N TRP A 13 -0.82 23.56 8.91
CA TRP A 13 -0.30 22.25 9.33
C TRP A 13 0.61 21.67 8.24
N LYS A 14 1.87 21.40 8.60
CA LYS A 14 2.84 20.73 7.73
C LYS A 14 2.91 19.24 8.10
N ILE A 15 1.80 18.52 7.97
CA ILE A 15 1.81 17.07 8.16
C ILE A 15 2.33 16.42 6.88
N VAL A 16 3.49 15.78 6.96
CA VAL A 16 4.02 14.91 5.90
C VAL A 16 3.30 13.56 5.99
N ILE A 17 2.12 13.45 5.37
CA ILE A 17 1.37 12.19 5.31
C ILE A 17 1.91 11.36 4.14
N ALA A 18 2.78 10.40 4.45
CA ALA A 18 3.19 9.38 3.49
C ALA A 18 2.16 8.23 3.49
N ALA A 19 1.15 8.30 2.63
CA ALA A 19 0.24 7.19 2.39
C ALA A 19 0.92 6.15 1.50
N ILE A 20 1.49 5.11 2.11
CA ILE A 20 2.10 3.99 1.39
C ILE A 20 1.01 2.97 1.08
N VAL A 21 0.45 3.00 -0.14
CA VAL A 21 -0.45 1.93 -0.62
C VAL A 21 0.39 0.70 -0.93
N GLY A 22 0.46 -0.22 0.02
CA GLY A 22 1.24 -1.45 -0.05
C GLY A 22 0.69 -2.42 -1.10
N ALA A 23 1.45 -2.65 -2.17
CA ALA A 23 1.30 -3.81 -3.04
C ALA A 23 2.01 -5.01 -2.37
N THR A 24 1.30 -5.78 -1.56
CA THR A 24 1.83 -7.04 -1.02
C THR A 24 1.50 -8.19 -1.96
N LEU A 25 2.47 -8.56 -2.79
CA LEU A 25 2.49 -9.81 -3.55
C LEU A 25 2.80 -10.96 -2.57
N VAL A 26 1.79 -11.75 -2.24
CA VAL A 26 1.98 -13.01 -1.49
C VAL A 26 2.59 -14.03 -2.45
N ALA A 27 3.91 -14.16 -2.42
CA ALA A 27 4.62 -15.24 -3.08
C ALA A 27 4.45 -16.53 -2.27
N ILE A 28 3.58 -17.41 -2.77
CA ILE A 28 3.48 -18.80 -2.30
C ILE A 28 4.77 -19.53 -2.71
N CYS A 29 5.65 -19.78 -1.74
CA CYS A 29 6.76 -20.73 -1.86
C CYS A 29 6.42 -21.96 -1.00
N ALA A 30 5.65 -22.89 -1.56
CA ALA A 30 5.60 -24.26 -1.06
C ALA A 30 6.66 -25.06 -1.80
N ILE A 31 7.82 -25.22 -1.15
CA ILE A 31 8.93 -26.05 -1.60
C ILE A 31 8.50 -27.52 -1.49
N VAL A 32 8.43 -28.18 -2.64
CA VAL A 32 8.31 -29.63 -2.78
C VAL A 32 9.62 -30.27 -2.31
N ALA A 33 9.61 -30.89 -1.13
CA ALA A 33 10.68 -31.77 -0.68
C ALA A 33 10.36 -33.22 -1.08
N VAL A 34 10.88 -33.64 -2.23
CA VAL A 34 10.91 -35.06 -2.62
C VAL A 34 12.10 -35.70 -1.93
N THR A 35 11.83 -36.52 -0.91
CA THR A 35 12.83 -37.40 -0.30
C THR A 35 12.77 -38.79 -0.91
N SER A 36 13.92 -39.22 -1.40
CA SER A 36 14.19 -40.44 -2.17
C SER A 36 14.07 -41.73 -1.34
N ILE A 37 13.39 -42.74 -1.90
CA ILE A 37 13.58 -44.16 -1.55
C ILE A 37 13.56 -44.98 -2.84
N SER A 38 14.73 -45.47 -3.27
CA SER A 38 14.90 -46.68 -4.10
C SER A 38 14.91 -47.91 -3.17
N PRO A 39 14.60 -49.17 -3.59
CA PRO A 39 15.05 -49.80 -4.84
C PRO A 39 14.05 -50.78 -5.51
N GLY A 40 14.27 -51.11 -6.79
CA GLY A 40 13.55 -52.19 -7.45
C GLY A 40 14.05 -52.38 -8.88
N GLY A 41 14.79 -53.46 -9.11
CA GLY A 41 15.57 -53.68 -10.33
C GLY A 41 14.78 -54.13 -11.55
N ALA A 42 15.38 -53.88 -12.71
CA ALA A 42 15.34 -54.75 -13.87
C ALA A 42 16.58 -54.46 -14.76
N THR A 43 17.02 -55.52 -15.43
CA THR A 43 18.28 -55.82 -16.11
C THR A 43 18.73 -54.88 -17.26
N PRO A 44 20.04 -54.93 -17.63
CA PRO A 44 20.64 -54.05 -18.62
C PRO A 44 20.52 -54.60 -20.04
N THR A 45 20.28 -53.71 -21.02
CA THR A 45 20.58 -53.98 -22.43
C THR A 45 21.40 -52.82 -22.96
N ALA A 46 22.68 -53.10 -23.20
CA ALA A 46 23.59 -52.24 -23.93
C ALA A 46 23.32 -52.38 -25.43
N VAL A 47 23.27 -51.26 -26.16
CA VAL A 47 23.60 -51.25 -27.59
C VAL A 47 24.51 -50.06 -27.87
N ALA A 48 25.53 -50.36 -28.66
CA ALA A 48 26.72 -49.59 -28.95
C ALA A 48 26.45 -48.30 -29.76
N GLY A 49 27.48 -47.46 -29.77
CA GLY A 49 27.41 -46.06 -30.16
C GLY A 49 27.40 -45.77 -31.65
N VAL A 50 27.29 -44.47 -31.95
CA VAL A 50 27.77 -43.85 -33.18
C VAL A 50 28.31 -42.45 -32.83
N GLN A 51 29.40 -42.13 -33.51
CA GLN A 51 30.28 -40.97 -33.37
C GLN A 51 29.61 -39.63 -33.67
N ALA A 52 30.30 -38.59 -33.20
CA ALA A 52 30.03 -37.18 -33.39
C ALA A 52 29.83 -36.75 -34.84
N THR A 53 29.00 -35.72 -35.03
CA THR A 53 29.16 -34.77 -36.13
C THR A 53 28.87 -33.38 -35.61
N ALA A 54 29.89 -32.52 -35.66
CA ALA A 54 29.78 -31.10 -35.39
C ALA A 54 29.07 -30.40 -36.55
N THR A 55 28.19 -29.45 -36.26
CA THR A 55 27.81 -28.40 -37.20
C THR A 55 27.62 -27.10 -36.42
N ALA A 56 28.40 -26.11 -36.83
CA ALA A 56 28.45 -24.76 -36.29
C ALA A 56 27.27 -23.91 -36.79
N GLY A 57 26.88 -22.89 -36.02
CA GLY A 57 26.13 -21.74 -36.52
C GLY A 57 24.93 -21.34 -35.66
N GLY A 58 25.20 -20.71 -34.51
CA GLY A 58 24.18 -20.01 -33.73
C GLY A 58 24.79 -18.77 -33.10
N THR A 59 24.42 -17.60 -33.60
CA THR A 59 24.72 -16.29 -33.00
C THR A 59 24.27 -16.30 -31.54
N PRO A 60 25.08 -15.86 -30.56
CA PRO A 60 24.61 -15.76 -29.19
C PRO A 60 23.52 -14.69 -29.12
N VAL A 61 22.27 -15.11 -28.95
CA VAL A 61 21.18 -14.22 -28.55
C VAL A 61 21.55 -13.73 -27.15
N ALA A 62 21.83 -12.43 -27.03
CA ALA A 62 22.05 -11.82 -25.74
C ALA A 62 20.81 -12.01 -24.89
N THR A 63 20.94 -12.80 -23.83
CA THR A 63 19.93 -12.97 -22.79
C THR A 63 19.57 -11.57 -22.27
N PRO A 64 18.29 -11.16 -22.23
CA PRO A 64 17.92 -9.89 -21.63
C PRO A 64 18.40 -9.88 -20.18
N GLN A 65 19.31 -8.96 -19.88
CA GLN A 65 19.82 -8.75 -18.54
C GLN A 65 18.64 -8.28 -17.67
N PRO A 66 18.40 -8.91 -16.50
CA PRO A 66 17.41 -8.41 -15.57
C PRO A 66 17.72 -6.94 -15.26
N GLU A 67 16.82 -6.04 -15.66
CA GLU A 67 16.89 -4.66 -15.23
C GLU A 67 16.85 -4.67 -13.70
N THR A 68 17.93 -4.21 -13.10
CA THR A 68 17.97 -4.01 -11.65
C THR A 68 16.89 -2.99 -11.32
N PRO A 69 15.89 -3.30 -10.49
CA PRO A 69 14.83 -2.35 -10.19
C PRO A 69 15.47 -1.11 -9.57
N THR A 70 15.31 0.02 -10.26
CA THR A 70 15.68 1.33 -9.75
C THR A 70 15.09 1.48 -8.35
N PRO A 71 15.92 1.81 -7.33
CA PRO A 71 15.41 2.08 -5.99
C PRO A 71 14.28 3.10 -6.09
N PRO A 72 13.13 2.92 -5.42
CA PRO A 72 12.04 3.88 -5.48
C PRO A 72 12.60 5.24 -5.08
N GLY A 73 12.70 6.16 -6.06
CA GLY A 73 13.01 7.56 -5.80
C GLY A 73 12.06 8.06 -4.72
N ALA A 74 12.61 8.82 -3.77
CA ALA A 74 11.90 9.40 -2.64
C ALA A 74 10.47 9.79 -3.06
N ALA A 75 9.48 9.14 -2.45
CA ALA A 75 8.09 9.39 -2.80
C ALA A 75 7.82 10.89 -2.67
N GLU A 76 7.36 11.51 -3.75
CA GLU A 76 6.97 12.91 -3.75
C GLU A 76 5.87 13.08 -2.69
N VAL A 77 6.14 13.91 -1.68
CA VAL A 77 5.23 14.13 -0.56
C VAL A 77 4.10 15.03 -1.01
N CYS A 78 2.87 14.57 -0.81
CA CYS A 78 1.66 15.28 -1.16
C CYS A 78 1.17 16.13 0.01
N THR A 79 0.80 17.37 -0.25
CA THR A 79 0.14 18.20 0.77
C THR A 79 -1.34 17.88 0.87
N VAL A 80 -1.94 18.12 2.04
CA VAL A 80 -3.41 18.04 2.22
C VAL A 80 -4.10 18.93 1.18
N GLY A 81 -5.15 18.41 0.55
CA GLY A 81 -5.91 19.02 -0.53
C GLY A 81 -5.33 18.81 -1.92
N GLN A 82 -4.07 18.36 -2.05
CA GLN A 82 -3.45 18.07 -3.34
C GLN A 82 -3.85 16.69 -3.85
N ARG A 83 -4.20 16.60 -5.14
CA ARG A 83 -4.32 15.33 -5.86
C ARG A 83 -2.94 14.85 -6.27
N CYS A 84 -2.58 13.65 -5.85
CA CYS A 84 -1.31 13.02 -6.17
C CYS A 84 -1.48 11.70 -6.87
N GLU A 85 -0.76 11.50 -7.96
CA GLU A 85 -0.88 10.29 -8.77
C GLU A 85 0.42 9.49 -8.75
N ARG A 86 0.31 8.19 -8.50
CA ARG A 86 1.44 7.25 -8.60
C ARG A 86 0.95 5.87 -9.02
N GLY A 87 1.61 5.31 -10.03
CA GLY A 87 1.32 3.97 -10.52
C GLY A 87 -0.14 3.78 -10.97
N GLY A 88 -0.75 4.81 -11.58
CA GLY A 88 -2.12 4.76 -12.10
C GLY A 88 -3.23 4.93 -11.06
N ILE A 89 -2.90 5.28 -9.81
CA ILE A 89 -3.86 5.63 -8.75
C ILE A 89 -3.62 7.08 -8.35
N ALA A 90 -4.68 7.87 -8.24
CA ALA A 90 -4.63 9.18 -7.62
C ALA A 90 -5.23 9.13 -6.21
N LEU A 91 -4.53 9.75 -5.25
CA LEU A 91 -4.95 9.91 -3.86
C LEU A 91 -4.99 11.40 -3.53
N THR A 92 -6.08 11.81 -2.87
CA THR A 92 -6.22 13.14 -2.28
C THR A 92 -6.59 12.98 -0.81
N VAL A 93 -5.85 13.63 0.10
CA VAL A 93 -6.28 13.81 1.50
C VAL A 93 -7.06 15.12 1.56
N ASN A 94 -8.37 15.05 1.65
CA ASN A 94 -9.24 16.24 1.59
C ASN A 94 -9.25 17.01 2.91
N GLU A 95 -9.23 16.30 4.04
CA GLU A 95 -9.32 16.86 5.38
C GLU A 95 -8.59 15.99 6.39
N VAL A 96 -8.06 16.63 7.41
CA VAL A 96 -7.44 16.00 8.58
C VAL A 96 -8.14 16.56 9.81
N SER A 97 -8.59 15.68 10.70
CA SER A 97 -9.18 16.07 11.97
C SER A 97 -8.70 15.15 13.10
N THR A 98 -8.77 15.66 14.32
CA THR A 98 -8.40 14.89 15.52
C THR A 98 -9.54 14.91 16.52
N SER A 99 -9.72 13.81 17.24
CA SER A 99 -10.69 13.71 18.32
C SER A 99 -10.22 12.70 19.37
N ASN A 100 -10.68 12.87 20.60
CA ASN A 100 -10.46 11.86 21.65
C ASN A 100 -11.56 10.78 21.66
N ARG A 101 -12.56 10.93 20.78
CA ARG A 101 -13.68 10.01 20.60
C ARG A 101 -13.98 9.81 19.13
N THR A 102 -14.33 8.59 18.76
CA THR A 102 -14.80 8.25 17.42
C THR A 102 -16.30 8.00 17.42
N ASP A 103 -16.94 8.44 16.36
CA ASP A 103 -18.39 8.25 16.16
C ASP A 103 -18.73 6.81 15.74
N GLY A 104 -17.71 5.98 15.43
CA GLY A 104 -17.87 4.59 14.97
C GLY A 104 -18.45 3.69 16.06
N PHE A 105 -17.63 3.32 17.05
CA PHE A 105 -18.06 2.48 18.18
C PHE A 105 -18.13 3.24 19.52
N GLY A 106 -17.96 4.56 19.51
CA GLY A 106 -17.92 5.36 20.74
C GLY A 106 -16.69 5.07 21.61
N ARG A 107 -15.64 4.49 21.04
CA ARG A 107 -14.38 4.24 21.73
C ARG A 107 -13.73 5.58 22.09
N THR A 108 -13.15 5.62 23.28
CA THR A 108 -12.30 6.73 23.70
C THR A 108 -10.85 6.31 23.48
N ALA A 109 -10.02 7.23 22.99
CA ALA A 109 -8.60 6.95 22.80
C ALA A 109 -7.95 6.57 24.13
N GLU A 110 -6.93 5.72 24.07
CA GLU A 110 -6.14 5.34 25.24
C GLU A 110 -5.44 6.57 25.85
N PRO A 111 -5.12 6.55 27.16
CA PRO A 111 -4.38 7.63 27.80
C PRO A 111 -3.11 7.99 27.03
N GLY A 112 -2.93 9.28 26.72
CA GLY A 112 -1.79 9.76 25.94
C GLY A 112 -1.88 9.49 24.43
N ARG A 113 -3.05 9.06 23.93
CA ARG A 113 -3.34 8.90 22.50
C ARG A 113 -4.53 9.73 22.05
N THR A 114 -4.70 9.85 20.74
CA THR A 114 -5.82 10.51 20.08
C THR A 114 -6.20 9.81 18.79
N PHE A 115 -7.43 9.98 18.35
CA PHE A 115 -7.80 9.58 17.00
C PHE A 115 -7.43 10.68 16.00
N LEU A 116 -6.76 10.28 14.93
CA LEU A 116 -6.54 11.06 13.72
C LEU A 116 -7.47 10.50 12.65
N VAL A 117 -8.27 11.35 12.02
CA VAL A 117 -9.19 10.97 10.94
C VAL A 117 -8.79 11.69 9.67
N LEU A 118 -8.61 10.91 8.60
CA LEU A 118 -8.33 11.39 7.26
C LEU A 118 -9.56 11.19 6.39
N ASN A 119 -10.06 12.25 5.76
CA ASN A 119 -11.02 12.12 4.69
C ASN A 119 -10.28 12.01 3.36
N VAL A 120 -10.35 10.86 2.70
CA VAL A 120 -9.56 10.57 1.50
C VAL A 120 -10.43 10.37 0.27
N THR A 121 -9.88 10.68 -0.90
CA THR A 121 -10.44 10.30 -2.20
C THR A 121 -9.41 9.49 -2.97
N ILE A 122 -9.82 8.31 -3.43
CA ILE A 122 -9.03 7.40 -4.24
C ILE A 122 -9.66 7.35 -5.63
N GLU A 123 -8.85 7.45 -6.66
CA GLU A 123 -9.27 7.39 -8.06
C GLU A 123 -8.39 6.39 -8.81
N ASN A 124 -9.02 5.50 -9.58
CA ASN A 124 -8.31 4.66 -10.53
C ASN A 124 -8.13 5.41 -11.84
N VAL A 125 -6.94 5.93 -12.11
CA VAL A 125 -6.69 6.81 -13.26
C VAL A 125 -6.51 5.99 -14.54
N SER A 126 -5.72 4.91 -14.47
CA SER A 126 -5.26 4.23 -15.69
C SER A 126 -5.27 2.69 -15.62
N ARG A 127 -5.60 2.08 -14.48
CA ARG A 127 -5.66 0.61 -14.37
C ARG A 127 -7.01 0.12 -14.85
N ASP A 128 -7.08 -1.14 -15.28
CA ASP A 128 -8.35 -1.77 -15.62
C ASP A 128 -9.23 -1.91 -14.37
N GLU A 129 -8.63 -2.45 -13.30
CA GLU A 129 -9.21 -2.54 -11.97
C GLU A 129 -8.20 -2.14 -10.90
N ALA A 130 -8.69 -1.51 -9.84
CA ALA A 130 -7.89 -1.10 -8.70
C ALA A 130 -8.59 -1.47 -7.38
N PRO A 131 -8.13 -2.53 -6.69
CA PRO A 131 -8.64 -2.82 -5.35
C PRO A 131 -8.18 -1.74 -4.37
N TYR A 132 -9.08 -1.34 -3.48
CA TYR A 132 -8.78 -0.44 -2.37
C TYR A 132 -9.23 -1.07 -1.06
N ASN A 133 -8.49 -0.78 0.01
CA ASN A 133 -8.76 -1.30 1.34
C ASN A 133 -8.26 -0.32 2.40
N PRO A 134 -9.07 0.03 3.43
CA PRO A 134 -8.61 0.87 4.54
C PRO A 134 -7.34 0.32 5.21
N PHE A 135 -7.12 -0.98 5.26
CA PHE A 135 -5.93 -1.59 5.86
C PHE A 135 -4.60 -1.25 5.16
N TYR A 136 -4.65 -0.73 3.93
CA TYR A 136 -3.46 -0.28 3.19
C TYR A 136 -2.92 1.06 3.69
N PHE A 137 -3.67 1.79 4.52
CA PHE A 137 -3.23 3.08 4.98
C PHE A 137 -2.31 2.97 6.21
N ARG A 138 -1.30 3.83 6.23
CA ARG A 138 -0.39 4.07 7.34
C ARG A 138 -0.22 5.57 7.52
N VAL A 139 -0.07 6.01 8.76
CA VAL A 139 0.41 7.36 9.09
C VAL A 139 1.79 7.20 9.71
N ARG A 140 2.76 7.96 9.23
CA ARG A 140 4.11 7.97 9.77
C ARG A 140 4.38 9.29 10.48
N ALA A 141 4.72 9.21 11.76
CA ALA A 141 5.16 10.33 12.56
C ALA A 141 6.55 10.83 12.12
N GLN A 142 6.90 12.06 12.51
CA GLN A 142 8.24 12.62 12.24
C GLN A 142 9.35 11.83 12.93
N THR A 143 9.04 11.18 14.06
CA THR A 143 9.94 10.26 14.78
C THR A 143 10.19 8.95 14.02
N GLY A 144 9.44 8.70 12.94
CA GLY A 144 9.50 7.49 12.15
C GLY A 144 8.54 6.38 12.61
N GLU A 145 7.83 6.57 13.72
CA GLU A 145 6.80 5.64 14.18
C GLU A 145 5.65 5.56 13.17
N GLU A 146 5.15 4.35 12.90
CA GLU A 146 4.05 4.12 11.97
C GLU A 146 2.79 3.63 12.70
N PHE A 147 1.65 4.21 12.33
CA PHE A 147 0.35 3.89 12.89
C PHE A 147 -0.54 3.26 11.81
N PRO A 148 -1.07 2.04 12.05
CA PRO A 148 -2.03 1.41 11.15
C PRO A 148 -3.41 2.05 11.26
N SER A 149 -4.19 1.94 10.19
CA SER A 149 -5.61 2.32 10.20
C SER A 149 -6.42 1.44 11.16
N LEU A 150 -7.40 2.02 11.83
CA LEU A 150 -8.37 1.35 12.69
C LEU A 150 -9.72 1.23 11.98
N VAL A 151 -9.99 0.04 11.43
CA VAL A 151 -11.26 -0.24 10.74
C VAL A 151 -12.40 -0.29 11.76
N GLY A 152 -13.50 0.40 11.43
CA GLY A 152 -14.68 0.53 12.29
C GLY A 152 -14.61 1.70 13.29
N GLU A 153 -13.44 2.30 13.49
CA GLU A 153 -13.31 3.53 14.29
C GLU A 153 -13.51 4.80 13.45
N ALA A 154 -13.42 4.70 12.12
CA ALA A 154 -13.65 5.85 11.26
C ALA A 154 -15.12 6.31 11.28
N PRO A 155 -15.39 7.63 11.38
CA PRO A 155 -16.75 8.15 11.32
C PRO A 155 -17.34 7.95 9.92
N SER A 156 -18.67 7.93 9.84
CA SER A 156 -19.38 7.78 8.56
C SER A 156 -19.21 9.03 7.65
N PRO A 157 -19.07 8.85 6.32
CA PRO A 157 -18.92 7.58 5.62
C PRO A 157 -17.49 7.04 5.81
N SER A 158 -17.36 5.87 6.41
CA SER A 158 -16.08 5.19 6.56
C SER A 158 -15.66 4.58 5.23
N LEU A 159 -14.35 4.54 4.97
CA LEU A 159 -13.82 3.87 3.81
C LEU A 159 -13.97 2.35 3.99
N VAL A 160 -14.70 1.70 3.10
CA VAL A 160 -14.82 0.24 3.01
C VAL A 160 -13.78 -0.33 2.05
N SER A 161 -13.73 -1.66 1.90
CA SER A 161 -12.94 -2.28 0.82
C SER A 161 -13.78 -2.40 -0.45
N GLY A 162 -13.12 -2.41 -1.61
CA GLY A 162 -13.79 -2.62 -2.89
C GLY A 162 -12.80 -2.61 -4.05
N THR A 163 -13.34 -2.53 -5.27
CA THR A 163 -12.56 -2.43 -6.51
C THR A 163 -13.12 -1.27 -7.33
N LEU A 164 -12.22 -0.43 -7.85
CA LEU A 164 -12.55 0.66 -8.77
C LEU A 164 -12.23 0.24 -10.19
N ALA A 165 -13.21 0.31 -11.09
CA ALA A 165 -12.95 0.26 -12.52
C ALA A 165 -12.18 1.52 -12.97
N ARG A 166 -11.63 1.50 -14.19
CA ARG A 166 -10.93 2.66 -14.75
C ARG A 166 -11.81 3.92 -14.74
N GLY A 167 -11.28 5.00 -14.19
CA GLY A 167 -11.93 6.30 -14.06
C GLY A 167 -12.86 6.43 -12.84
N GLU A 168 -13.10 5.35 -12.10
CA GLU A 168 -13.93 5.40 -10.89
C GLU A 168 -13.17 5.99 -9.70
N ARG A 169 -13.95 6.50 -8.75
CA ARG A 169 -13.45 7.08 -7.52
C ARG A 169 -14.30 6.69 -6.31
N VAL A 170 -13.65 6.61 -5.16
CA VAL A 170 -14.32 6.43 -3.86
C VAL A 170 -13.82 7.49 -2.88
N ARG A 171 -14.70 7.91 -1.98
CA ARG A 171 -14.39 8.83 -0.88
C ARG A 171 -14.84 8.23 0.44
N GLY A 172 -14.02 8.37 1.47
CA GLY A 172 -14.35 7.88 2.79
C GLY A 172 -13.37 8.35 3.85
N ASN A 173 -13.75 8.13 5.11
CA ASN A 173 -12.91 8.42 6.27
C ASN A 173 -12.08 7.19 6.65
N VAL A 174 -10.83 7.43 7.05
CA VAL A 174 -9.92 6.44 7.63
C VAL A 174 -9.44 6.99 8.98
N ALA A 175 -9.52 6.18 10.04
CA ALA A 175 -9.08 6.56 11.37
C ALA A 175 -7.78 5.86 11.75
N PHE A 176 -7.00 6.52 12.61
CA PHE A 176 -5.78 6.03 13.23
C PHE A 176 -5.82 6.45 14.69
N GLU A 177 -5.15 5.70 15.56
CA GLU A 177 -4.93 6.14 16.94
C GLU A 177 -3.44 6.43 17.12
N ILE A 178 -3.09 7.71 17.24
CA ILE A 178 -1.71 8.20 17.28
C ILE A 178 -1.38 8.71 18.68
N SER A 179 -0.10 8.77 19.02
CA SER A 179 0.38 9.41 20.24
C SER A 179 0.08 10.92 20.21
N GLU A 180 -0.37 11.51 21.33
CA GLU A 180 -0.79 12.92 21.39
C GLU A 180 0.32 13.91 20.99
N GLY A 181 1.58 13.57 21.23
CA GLY A 181 2.75 14.36 20.83
C GLY A 181 3.09 14.30 19.34
N GLN A 182 2.30 13.60 18.52
CA GLN A 182 2.46 13.48 17.07
C GLN A 182 1.38 14.26 16.29
N ARG A 183 0.66 15.16 16.97
CA ARG A 183 -0.40 16.00 16.38
C ARG A 183 0.13 17.17 15.54
N ASP A 184 1.39 17.58 15.74
CA ASP A 184 1.97 18.84 15.25
C ASP A 184 2.85 18.70 13.98
#